data_AF-A0A4V1XSG7-F1
#
_entry.id   AF-A0A4V1XSG7-F1
#
_cell.length_a   1.000
_cell.length_b   1.000
_cell.length_c   1.000
_cell.angle_alpha   90.00
_cell.angle_beta   90.00
_cell.angle_gamma   90.00
#
_symmetry.space_group_name_H-M   'P 1'
#
loop_
_entity.id
_entity.type
_entity.pdbx_description
1 polymer ?
#
loop_
_entity_poly.entity_id
_entity_poly.type
_entity_poly.pdbx_seq_one_letter_code
_entity_poly.pdbx_strand_id
1 'polypeptide(L)'
;MKLSAVVAGVAGLTASALAQDSAPVTDAETGITFQAFTNPEGVSYGIALPANASAAGGYDIILQVTAPIECGWAGIAWGGAMVYNPLSVVWPNGESVVASPRMAYGYYQPEIYEGGTLTLLKGSGANATHFKVTVLAQGFSSWTDFDGNAAHLDGSAQVRLAYACSRTPVDDPASVGSGFSVHDAVGRWVHDLAAARSAEFPNWVADNTVPSRAGGRRMVAREERHPVVPRLRDSARFRPGRRANATAQA
;
A
#
# COMPACT_ATOMS: atom_id res chain seq x y z
N MET A 1 -35.25 71.61 5.26
CA MET A 1 -33.95 70.99 5.64
C MET A 1 -34.13 69.49 5.51
N LYS A 2 -33.35 68.84 4.64
CA LYS A 2 -33.47 67.40 4.30
C LYS A 2 -32.62 66.60 5.29
N LEU A 3 -33.21 65.63 5.99
CA LEU A 3 -32.49 64.66 6.82
C LEU A 3 -32.19 63.42 5.96
N SER A 4 -30.90 63.21 5.68
CA SER A 4 -30.39 62.05 4.96
C SER A 4 -30.31 60.85 5.90
N ALA A 5 -30.91 59.73 5.51
CA ALA A 5 -30.73 58.44 6.15
C ALA A 5 -29.40 57.81 5.68
N VAL A 6 -28.55 57.39 6.62
CA VAL A 6 -27.37 56.56 6.34
C VAL A 6 -27.74 55.13 6.74
N VAL A 7 -27.86 54.25 5.75
CA VAL A 7 -27.95 52.79 5.97
C VAL A 7 -26.54 52.24 5.76
N ALA A 8 -25.91 51.78 6.85
CA ALA A 8 -24.67 51.02 6.79
C ALA A 8 -25.00 49.55 6.50
N GLY A 9 -24.64 49.07 5.31
CA GLY A 9 -24.76 47.65 4.95
C GLY A 9 -23.59 46.85 5.51
N VAL A 10 -23.89 45.83 6.33
CA VAL A 10 -22.92 44.82 6.77
C VAL A 10 -22.84 43.76 5.68
N ALA A 11 -21.72 43.70 4.97
CA ALA A 11 -21.41 42.62 4.04
C ALA A 11 -21.05 41.36 4.84
N GLY A 12 -21.94 40.36 4.83
CA GLY A 12 -21.67 39.05 5.41
C GLY A 12 -20.67 38.27 4.57
N LEU A 13 -19.50 37.97 5.13
CA LEU A 13 -18.56 36.99 4.58
C LEU A 13 -19.15 35.60 4.81
N THR A 14 -19.77 35.01 3.80
CA THR A 14 -20.12 33.59 3.82
C THR A 14 -18.85 32.77 3.62
N ALA A 15 -18.28 32.26 4.70
CA ALA A 15 -17.28 31.21 4.63
C ALA A 15 -17.96 29.93 4.12
N SER A 16 -17.60 29.48 2.92
CA SER A 16 -18.02 28.18 2.42
C SER A 16 -17.35 27.10 3.26
N ALA A 17 -18.09 26.49 4.18
CA ALA A 17 -17.63 25.26 4.82
C ALA A 17 -17.61 24.15 3.77
N LEU A 18 -16.44 23.53 3.57
CA LEU A 18 -16.40 22.24 2.86
C LEU A 18 -17.16 21.23 3.73
N ALA A 19 -18.18 20.60 3.16
CA ALA A 19 -18.80 19.45 3.79
C ALA A 19 -17.83 18.27 3.67
N GLN A 20 -17.47 17.65 4.80
CA GLN A 20 -16.70 16.41 4.81
C GLN A 20 -17.56 15.24 4.28
N ASP A 21 -16.95 14.36 3.50
CA ASP A 21 -17.62 13.14 3.01
C ASP A 21 -17.43 11.95 3.97
N SER A 22 -16.53 12.08 4.95
CA SER A 22 -16.19 11.01 5.89
C SER A 22 -16.92 11.12 7.25
N ALA A 23 -17.14 9.97 7.87
CA ALA A 23 -17.81 9.83 9.16
C ALA A 23 -17.13 8.77 10.04
N PRO A 24 -17.26 8.85 11.38
CA PRO A 24 -16.59 7.92 12.28
C PRO A 24 -17.21 6.52 12.21
N VAL A 25 -16.37 5.50 12.11
CA VAL A 25 -16.75 4.08 12.13
C VAL A 25 -15.76 3.31 12.99
N THR A 26 -16.28 2.54 13.96
CA THR A 26 -15.46 1.65 14.79
C THR A 26 -15.51 0.22 14.25
N ASP A 27 -14.36 -0.34 13.91
CA ASP A 27 -14.24 -1.74 13.52
C ASP A 27 -14.26 -2.61 14.79
N ALA A 28 -15.30 -3.43 14.93
CA ALA A 28 -15.52 -4.24 16.13
C ALA A 28 -14.45 -5.32 16.36
N GLU A 29 -13.75 -5.74 15.29
CA GLU A 29 -12.73 -6.79 15.35
C GLU A 29 -11.40 -6.26 15.90
N THR A 30 -10.96 -5.08 15.43
CA THR A 30 -9.68 -4.47 15.81
C THR A 30 -9.81 -3.42 16.93
N GLY A 31 -11.03 -2.95 17.21
CA GLY A 31 -11.31 -1.86 18.14
C GLY A 31 -10.90 -0.47 17.62
N ILE A 32 -10.42 -0.37 16.39
CA ILE A 32 -9.93 0.88 15.80
C ILE A 32 -11.13 1.72 15.37
N THR A 33 -11.11 3.01 15.74
CA THR A 33 -12.06 3.98 15.21
C THR A 33 -11.42 4.75 14.08
N PHE A 34 -12.03 4.67 12.91
CA PHE A 34 -11.62 5.33 11.68
C PHE A 34 -12.53 6.51 11.39
N GLN A 35 -12.01 7.53 10.71
CA GLN A 35 -12.85 8.32 9.81
C GLN A 35 -12.95 7.57 8.49
N ALA A 36 -14.17 7.33 8.02
CA ALA A 36 -14.43 6.45 6.89
C ALA A 36 -15.26 7.11 5.80
N PHE A 37 -14.95 6.81 4.55
CA PHE A 37 -15.72 7.18 3.36
C PHE A 37 -16.02 5.92 2.54
N THR A 38 -17.24 5.79 2.01
CA THR A 38 -17.63 4.70 1.11
C THR A 38 -17.96 5.26 -0.26
N ASN A 39 -17.31 4.76 -1.31
CA ASN A 39 -17.54 5.19 -2.68
C ASN A 39 -18.79 4.53 -3.30
N PRO A 40 -19.27 5.00 -4.46
CA PRO A 40 -20.43 4.41 -5.16
C PRO A 40 -20.26 2.93 -5.54
N GLU A 41 -19.02 2.45 -5.64
CA GLU A 41 -18.70 1.04 -5.92
C GLU A 41 -18.76 0.14 -4.67
N GLY A 42 -19.07 0.71 -3.49
CA GLY A 42 -19.16 -0.02 -2.24
C GLY A 42 -17.82 -0.23 -1.52
N VAL A 43 -16.73 0.34 -2.05
CA VAL A 43 -15.42 0.31 -1.38
C VAL A 43 -15.37 1.37 -0.30
N SER A 44 -15.06 0.93 0.92
CA SER A 44 -14.93 1.78 2.10
C SER A 44 -13.46 1.98 2.47
N TYR A 45 -13.08 3.22 2.72
CA TYR A 45 -11.74 3.67 3.09
C TYR A 45 -11.80 4.30 4.49
N GLY A 46 -11.28 3.59 5.48
CA GLY A 46 -11.13 4.05 6.86
C GLY A 46 -9.71 4.53 7.13
N ILE A 47 -9.55 5.70 7.73
CA ILE A 47 -8.26 6.28 8.09
C ILE A 47 -8.26 6.62 9.58
N ALA A 48 -7.18 6.22 10.28
CA ALA A 48 -6.90 6.62 11.64
C ALA A 48 -5.46 7.16 11.72
N LEU A 49 -5.28 8.24 12.48
CA LEU A 49 -4.03 8.99 12.61
C LEU A 49 -3.61 9.10 14.08
N PRO A 50 -2.30 9.26 14.37
CA PRO A 50 -1.86 9.61 15.71
C PRO A 50 -2.32 11.03 16.09
N ALA A 51 -2.52 11.27 17.39
CA ALA A 51 -3.00 12.55 17.92
C ALA A 51 -2.16 13.77 17.48
N ASN A 52 -0.86 13.58 17.23
CA ASN A 52 0.08 14.62 16.81
C ASN A 52 0.17 14.80 15.28
N ALA A 53 -0.66 14.13 14.48
CA ALA A 53 -0.68 14.34 13.04
C ALA A 53 -1.01 15.81 12.69
N SER A 54 -0.24 16.38 11.77
CA SER A 54 -0.21 17.83 11.48
C SER A 54 0.17 18.11 10.03
N ALA A 55 0.19 19.40 9.64
CA ALA A 55 0.62 19.87 8.33
C ALA A 55 2.08 19.52 7.96
N ALA A 56 2.92 19.17 8.94
CA ALA A 56 4.32 18.81 8.70
C ALA A 56 4.50 17.40 8.10
N GLY A 57 3.44 16.58 8.05
CA GLY A 57 3.53 15.19 7.64
C GLY A 57 4.40 14.36 8.60
N GLY A 58 4.99 13.26 8.10
CA GLY A 58 5.97 12.44 8.83
C GLY A 58 5.39 11.56 9.94
N TYR A 59 4.08 11.32 9.92
CA TYR A 59 3.37 10.42 10.82
C TYR A 59 2.92 9.15 10.10
N ASP A 60 2.75 8.07 10.85
CA ASP A 60 2.20 6.82 10.35
C ASP A 60 0.67 6.90 10.25
N ILE A 61 0.10 6.09 9.35
CA ILE A 61 -1.35 6.07 9.08
C ILE A 61 -1.83 4.63 9.24
N ILE A 62 -2.97 4.40 9.91
CA ILE A 62 -3.67 3.13 9.77
C ILE A 62 -4.73 3.32 8.69
N LEU A 63 -4.63 2.53 7.62
CA LEU A 63 -5.60 2.46 6.54
C LEU A 63 -6.38 1.15 6.66
N GLN A 64 -7.70 1.23 6.58
CA GLN A 64 -8.57 0.08 6.32
C GLN A 64 -9.28 0.26 4.98
N VAL A 65 -9.20 -0.75 4.11
CA VAL A 65 -9.98 -0.83 2.88
C VAL A 65 -10.86 -2.05 2.93
N THR A 66 -12.18 -1.86 2.84
CA THR A 66 -13.15 -2.95 2.69
C THR A 66 -13.81 -2.82 1.34
N ALA A 67 -13.72 -3.84 0.50
CA ALA A 67 -14.26 -3.81 -0.86
C ALA A 67 -15.09 -5.07 -1.13
N PRO A 68 -16.14 -4.97 -1.96
CA PRO A 68 -16.86 -6.14 -2.47
C PRO A 68 -15.90 -7.11 -3.17
N ILE A 69 -16.17 -8.42 -3.07
CA ILE A 69 -15.26 -9.46 -3.59
C ILE A 69 -15.18 -9.45 -5.12
N GLU A 70 -16.15 -8.83 -5.81
CA GLU A 70 -16.11 -8.58 -7.25
C GLU A 70 -15.09 -7.51 -7.66
N CYS A 71 -14.54 -6.73 -6.73
CA CYS A 71 -13.40 -5.86 -7.00
C CYS A 71 -12.12 -6.71 -7.07
N GLY A 72 -11.48 -6.72 -8.23
CA GLY A 72 -10.19 -7.36 -8.42
C GLY A 72 -9.06 -6.64 -7.66
N TRP A 73 -9.17 -5.32 -7.53
CA TRP A 73 -8.32 -4.51 -6.67
C TRP A 73 -8.97 -3.15 -6.34
N ALA A 74 -8.54 -2.55 -5.23
CA ALA A 74 -8.91 -1.21 -4.82
C ALA A 74 -7.65 -0.40 -4.47
N GLY A 75 -7.68 0.91 -4.72
CA GLY A 75 -6.56 1.81 -4.51
C GLY A 75 -6.98 3.14 -3.91
N ILE A 76 -6.07 3.75 -3.17
CA ILE A 76 -6.15 5.12 -2.64
C ILE A 76 -4.90 5.89 -3.07
N ALA A 77 -5.07 7.15 -3.47
CA ALA A 77 -3.99 8.07 -3.76
C ALA A 77 -3.94 9.18 -2.70
N TRP A 78 -2.84 9.24 -1.96
CA TRP A 78 -2.72 10.04 -0.74
C TRP A 78 -2.66 11.54 -0.99
N GLY A 79 -2.21 11.97 -2.16
CA GLY A 79 -2.27 13.39 -2.59
C GLY A 79 -3.44 13.72 -3.54
N GLY A 80 -4.44 12.84 -3.66
CA GLY A 80 -5.66 13.13 -4.43
C GLY A 80 -5.53 13.05 -5.96
N ALA A 81 -4.40 12.56 -6.46
CA ALA A 81 -4.14 12.28 -7.87
C ALA A 81 -3.20 11.08 -8.04
N MET A 82 -3.25 10.41 -9.20
CA MET A 82 -2.48 9.19 -9.47
C MET A 82 -0.96 9.42 -9.55
N VAL A 83 -0.54 10.49 -10.24
CA VAL A 83 0.84 10.71 -10.64
C VAL A 83 1.57 11.51 -9.57
N TYR A 84 2.81 11.14 -9.21
CA TYR A 84 3.66 11.78 -8.19
C TYR A 84 3.02 11.85 -6.80
N ASN A 85 2.18 10.88 -6.48
CA ASN A 85 1.62 10.71 -5.15
C ASN A 85 1.72 9.24 -4.75
N PRO A 86 2.09 8.92 -3.49
CA PRO A 86 2.04 7.56 -2.99
C PRO A 86 0.64 7.01 -3.15
N LEU A 87 0.57 5.75 -3.55
CA LEU A 87 -0.65 4.99 -3.74
C LEU A 87 -0.58 3.74 -2.85
N SER A 88 -1.69 3.43 -2.18
CA SER A 88 -1.86 2.11 -1.56
C SER A 88 -2.84 1.32 -2.39
N VAL A 89 -2.38 0.23 -3.00
CA VAL A 89 -3.20 -0.66 -3.83
C VAL A 89 -3.35 -2.01 -3.12
N VAL A 90 -4.57 -2.50 -3.00
CA VAL A 90 -4.91 -3.69 -2.22
C VAL A 90 -5.80 -4.64 -3.02
N TRP A 91 -5.65 -5.95 -2.79
CA TRP A 91 -6.45 -6.98 -3.46
C TRP A 91 -6.51 -8.29 -2.66
N PRO A 92 -7.50 -9.16 -2.93
CA PRO A 92 -7.56 -10.50 -2.36
C PRO A 92 -6.59 -11.47 -3.06
N ASN A 93 -6.11 -12.45 -2.31
CA ASN A 93 -5.36 -13.60 -2.79
C ASN A 93 -5.91 -14.86 -2.08
N GLY A 94 -6.93 -15.48 -2.68
CA GLY A 94 -7.76 -16.48 -1.98
C GLY A 94 -8.44 -15.84 -0.77
N GLU A 95 -8.30 -16.45 0.41
CA GLU A 95 -8.78 -15.90 1.69
C GLU A 95 -7.81 -14.90 2.33
N SER A 96 -6.59 -14.78 1.79
CA SER A 96 -5.60 -13.79 2.22
C SER A 96 -5.73 -12.51 1.39
N VAL A 97 -4.95 -11.49 1.75
CA VAL A 97 -4.93 -10.20 1.04
C VAL A 97 -3.50 -9.73 0.86
N VAL A 98 -3.30 -8.85 -0.12
CA VAL A 98 -2.02 -8.19 -0.38
C VAL A 98 -2.24 -6.68 -0.39
N ALA A 99 -1.27 -5.95 0.17
CA ALA A 99 -1.19 -4.50 0.12
C ALA A 99 0.14 -4.11 -0.53
N SER A 100 0.05 -3.25 -1.54
CA SER A 100 1.18 -2.88 -2.38
C SER A 100 1.40 -1.37 -2.35
N PRO A 101 2.56 -0.90 -1.85
CA PRO A 101 2.95 0.50 -1.95
C PRO A 101 3.31 0.81 -3.40
N ARG A 102 2.67 1.80 -4.01
CA ARG A 102 2.84 2.15 -5.43
C ARG A 102 3.07 3.64 -5.65
N MET A 103 3.73 3.97 -6.75
CA MET A 103 3.91 5.34 -7.25
C MET A 103 3.87 5.30 -8.78
N ALA A 104 3.18 6.26 -9.39
CA ALA A 104 3.21 6.46 -10.83
C ALA A 104 3.89 7.77 -11.18
N TYR A 105 4.77 7.75 -12.19
CA TYR A 105 5.44 8.96 -12.71
C TYR A 105 4.85 9.41 -14.06
N GLY A 106 3.80 8.73 -14.51
CA GLY A 106 2.95 9.12 -15.63
C GLY A 106 1.64 8.31 -15.60
N TYR A 107 0.79 8.46 -16.61
CA TYR A 107 -0.44 7.67 -16.75
C TYR A 107 -0.15 6.29 -17.34
N TYR A 108 0.63 5.50 -16.62
CA TYR A 108 0.98 4.12 -16.92
C TYR A 108 1.06 3.31 -15.61
N GLN A 109 1.38 2.02 -15.72
CA GLN A 109 1.45 1.09 -14.59
C GLN A 109 2.26 1.68 -13.41
N PRO A 110 1.65 1.84 -12.23
CA PRO A 110 2.38 2.25 -11.04
C PRO A 110 3.45 1.22 -10.64
N GLU A 111 4.64 1.70 -10.33
CA GLU A 111 5.78 0.91 -9.84
C GLU A 111 5.74 0.79 -8.32
N ILE A 112 6.58 -0.07 -7.73
CA ILE A 112 6.71 -0.17 -6.28
C ILE A 112 7.22 1.17 -5.72
N TYR A 113 6.55 1.67 -4.68
CA TYR A 113 6.98 2.86 -3.96
C TYR A 113 7.92 2.48 -2.82
N GLU A 114 9.20 2.74 -3.00
CA GLU A 114 10.26 2.44 -2.01
C GLU A 114 10.30 3.43 -0.83
N GLY A 115 9.59 4.57 -0.94
CA GLY A 115 9.53 5.58 0.12
C GLY A 115 8.56 5.25 1.26
N GLY A 116 7.85 4.11 1.19
CA GLY A 116 6.89 3.72 2.20
C GLY A 116 6.64 2.21 2.27
N THR A 117 6.04 1.78 3.37
CA THR A 117 5.71 0.37 3.63
C THR A 117 4.26 0.22 4.04
N LEU A 118 3.64 -0.90 3.64
CA LEU A 118 2.30 -1.29 4.06
C LEU A 118 2.40 -2.59 4.85
N THR A 119 2.26 -2.51 6.17
CA THR A 119 2.33 -3.67 7.07
C THR A 119 0.93 -4.12 7.44
N LEU A 120 0.55 -5.35 7.10
CA LEU A 120 -0.76 -5.89 7.47
C LEU A 120 -0.95 -5.92 8.98
N LEU A 121 -2.14 -5.50 9.42
CA LEU A 121 -2.65 -5.60 10.77
C LEU A 121 -3.75 -6.66 10.85
N LYS A 122 -4.15 -7.02 12.07
CA LYS A 122 -5.32 -7.89 12.34
C LYS A 122 -6.58 -7.39 11.62
N GLY A 123 -7.51 -8.31 11.37
CA GLY A 123 -8.73 -8.04 10.61
C GLY A 123 -8.54 -8.01 9.08
N SER A 124 -7.35 -8.32 8.58
CA SER A 124 -7.10 -8.45 7.15
C SER A 124 -7.44 -9.85 6.62
N GLY A 125 -8.19 -9.94 5.54
CA GLY A 125 -8.58 -11.21 4.91
C GLY A 125 -9.69 -11.04 3.89
N ALA A 126 -10.09 -12.14 3.25
CA ALA A 126 -11.19 -12.18 2.30
C ALA A 126 -12.19 -13.28 2.64
N ASN A 127 -13.45 -13.05 2.31
CA ASN A 127 -14.55 -14.00 2.43
C ASN A 127 -15.40 -14.00 1.15
N ALA A 128 -16.52 -14.72 1.18
CA ALA A 128 -17.41 -14.89 0.03
C ALA A 128 -18.05 -13.60 -0.52
N THR A 129 -17.98 -12.49 0.22
CA THR A 129 -18.65 -11.22 -0.14
C THR A 129 -17.72 -10.03 -0.21
N HIS A 130 -16.65 -10.01 0.60
CA HIS A 130 -15.75 -8.87 0.70
C HIS A 130 -14.31 -9.32 0.97
N PHE A 131 -13.37 -8.46 0.60
CA PHE A 131 -12.04 -8.46 1.21
C PHE A 131 -11.84 -7.20 2.04
N LYS A 132 -11.14 -7.35 3.16
CA LYS A 132 -10.80 -6.30 4.11
C LYS A 132 -9.28 -6.29 4.27
N VAL A 133 -8.67 -5.13 4.14
CA VAL A 133 -7.23 -4.91 4.31
C VAL A 133 -7.02 -3.81 5.32
N THR A 134 -6.49 -4.13 6.49
CA THR A 134 -6.06 -3.16 7.51
C THR A 134 -4.54 -3.13 7.52
N VAL A 135 -3.93 -1.97 7.31
CA VAL A 135 -2.47 -1.81 7.25
C VAL A 135 -1.98 -0.62 8.07
N LEU A 136 -0.80 -0.77 8.66
CA LEU A 136 0.04 0.36 9.07
C LEU A 136 0.81 0.83 7.83
N ALA A 137 0.52 2.04 7.38
CA ALA A 137 1.14 2.72 6.27
C ALA A 137 2.18 3.72 6.78
N GLN A 138 3.46 3.42 6.57
CA GLN A 138 4.58 4.28 6.95
C GLN A 138 5.18 4.93 5.70
N GLY A 139 5.53 6.22 5.77
CA GLY A 139 6.08 6.97 4.63
C GLY A 139 5.03 7.44 3.60
N PHE A 140 3.76 7.49 3.99
CA PHE A 140 2.64 7.93 3.13
C PHE A 140 2.11 9.33 3.45
N SER A 141 2.52 9.92 4.58
CA SER A 141 2.13 11.29 4.98
C SER A 141 3.12 12.36 4.51
N SER A 142 4.27 11.97 3.95
CA SER A 142 5.26 12.85 3.34
C SER A 142 5.94 12.15 2.16
N TRP A 143 6.13 12.86 1.05
CA TRP A 143 6.81 12.35 -0.14
C TRP A 143 7.41 13.51 -0.95
N THR A 144 8.04 13.17 -2.07
CA THR A 144 8.56 14.15 -3.03
C THR A 144 7.59 14.32 -4.19
N ASP A 145 7.19 15.56 -4.50
CA ASP A 145 6.31 15.86 -5.63
C ASP A 145 7.04 15.82 -6.99
N PHE A 146 6.32 16.21 -8.05
CA PHE A 146 6.85 16.28 -9.42
C PHE A 146 8.11 17.14 -9.56
N ASP A 147 8.14 18.27 -8.87
CA ASP A 147 9.19 19.28 -8.97
C ASP A 147 10.36 19.00 -8.00
N GLY A 148 10.29 17.91 -7.23
CA GLY A 148 11.31 17.56 -6.24
C GLY A 148 11.07 18.22 -4.87
N ASN A 149 9.95 18.91 -4.67
CA ASN A 149 9.63 19.54 -3.40
C ASN A 149 9.02 18.54 -2.42
N ALA A 150 9.11 18.85 -1.13
CA ALA A 150 8.42 18.09 -0.11
C ALA A 150 6.91 18.32 -0.20
N ALA A 151 6.16 17.23 -0.36
CA ALA A 151 4.72 17.20 -0.24
C ALA A 151 4.32 16.50 1.07
N HIS A 152 3.26 17.00 1.69
CA HIS A 152 2.78 16.53 2.99
C HIS A 152 1.27 16.37 2.98
N LEU A 153 0.81 15.36 3.71
CA LEU A 153 -0.58 15.22 4.08
C LEU A 153 -0.84 16.00 5.38
N ASP A 154 -1.69 17.03 5.34
CA ASP A 154 -2.06 17.75 6.55
C ASP A 154 -3.06 16.95 7.39
N GLY A 155 -2.53 16.27 8.41
CA GLY A 155 -3.33 15.44 9.32
C GLY A 155 -4.24 16.25 10.26
N SER A 156 -4.20 17.58 10.20
CA SER A 156 -5.03 18.48 10.99
C SER A 156 -6.10 19.21 10.17
N ALA A 157 -6.28 18.82 8.91
CA ALA A 157 -7.20 19.46 7.97
C ALA A 157 -8.18 18.47 7.32
N GLN A 158 -9.16 19.04 6.63
CA GLN A 158 -9.88 18.34 5.58
C GLN A 158 -9.03 18.33 4.32
N VAL A 159 -8.82 17.16 3.73
CA VAL A 159 -7.96 16.99 2.54
C VAL A 159 -8.73 16.29 1.43
N ARG A 160 -8.32 16.52 0.18
CA ARG A 160 -8.89 15.80 -0.96
C ARG A 160 -8.07 14.56 -1.27
N LEU A 161 -8.67 13.39 -1.12
CA LEU A 161 -8.10 12.10 -1.49
C LEU A 161 -8.72 11.61 -2.80
N ALA A 162 -8.12 10.60 -3.41
CA ALA A 162 -8.66 9.94 -4.59
C ALA A 162 -8.65 8.43 -4.43
N TYR A 163 -9.62 7.77 -5.04
CA TYR A 163 -9.72 6.33 -5.05
C TYR A 163 -9.71 5.82 -6.49
N ALA A 164 -9.36 4.56 -6.65
CA ALA A 164 -9.53 3.81 -7.88
C ALA A 164 -9.91 2.37 -7.55
N CYS A 165 -10.67 1.70 -8.42
CA CYS A 165 -10.89 0.27 -8.33
C CYS A 165 -11.13 -0.34 -9.70
N SER A 166 -10.82 -1.63 -9.84
CA SER A 166 -11.14 -2.43 -11.02
C SER A 166 -11.82 -3.72 -10.60
N ARG A 167 -12.73 -4.22 -11.44
CA ARG A 167 -13.25 -5.58 -11.34
C ARG A 167 -12.31 -6.61 -11.96
N THR A 168 -11.38 -6.18 -12.80
CA THR A 168 -10.34 -7.05 -13.36
C THR A 168 -9.29 -7.34 -12.28
N PRO A 169 -9.02 -8.61 -11.96
CA PRO A 169 -7.96 -8.97 -11.01
C PRO A 169 -6.58 -8.50 -11.46
N VAL A 170 -5.65 -8.44 -10.51
CA VAL A 170 -4.22 -8.30 -10.80
C VAL A 170 -3.67 -9.55 -11.50
N ASP A 171 -2.53 -9.44 -12.18
CA ASP A 171 -1.97 -10.52 -13.01
C ASP A 171 -1.49 -11.72 -12.18
N ASP A 172 -0.84 -11.44 -11.04
CA ASP A 172 -0.38 -12.39 -10.03
C ASP A 172 -0.80 -11.92 -8.62
N PRO A 173 -1.89 -12.46 -8.06
CA PRO A 173 -2.40 -12.04 -6.76
C PRO A 173 -1.45 -12.31 -5.58
N ALA A 174 -0.48 -13.21 -5.72
CA ALA A 174 0.47 -13.53 -4.65
C ALA A 174 1.67 -12.56 -4.60
N SER A 175 1.94 -11.84 -5.69
CA SER A 175 3.08 -10.94 -5.80
C SER A 175 2.72 -9.51 -5.45
N VAL A 176 3.41 -8.91 -4.46
CA VAL A 176 3.23 -7.47 -4.15
C VAL A 176 3.55 -6.57 -5.35
N GLY A 177 4.41 -7.02 -6.27
CA GLY A 177 4.80 -6.33 -7.49
C GLY A 177 3.92 -6.62 -8.71
N SER A 178 2.77 -7.27 -8.52
CA SER A 178 1.85 -7.65 -9.59
C SER A 178 1.57 -6.53 -10.59
N GLY A 179 1.50 -6.86 -11.87
CA GLY A 179 0.88 -6.00 -12.87
C GLY A 179 -0.64 -5.99 -12.69
N PHE A 180 -1.31 -4.97 -13.22
CA PHE A 180 -2.77 -4.90 -13.22
C PHE A 180 -3.27 -3.98 -14.33
N SER A 181 -4.51 -4.17 -14.75
CA SER A 181 -5.16 -3.31 -15.74
C SER A 181 -5.57 -1.96 -15.15
N VAL A 182 -5.92 -1.01 -16.01
CA VAL A 182 -6.47 0.30 -15.62
C VAL A 182 -7.78 0.13 -14.81
N HIS A 183 -8.03 1.06 -13.88
CA HIS A 183 -9.27 1.06 -13.10
C HIS A 183 -10.52 1.27 -13.96
N ASP A 184 -11.61 0.62 -13.56
CA ASP A 184 -12.94 0.82 -14.14
C ASP A 184 -13.65 2.03 -13.52
N ALA A 185 -13.32 2.36 -12.27
CA ALA A 185 -13.87 3.48 -11.53
C ALA A 185 -12.78 4.25 -10.77
N VAL A 186 -12.93 5.58 -10.74
CA VAL A 186 -12.03 6.50 -10.08
C VAL A 186 -12.85 7.69 -9.59
N GLY A 187 -12.47 8.25 -8.45
CA GLY A 187 -13.14 9.41 -7.89
C GLY A 187 -12.30 10.13 -6.86
N ARG A 188 -12.87 11.19 -6.30
CA ARG A 188 -12.26 11.99 -5.24
C ARG A 188 -13.30 12.27 -4.16
N TRP A 189 -12.82 12.46 -2.94
CA TRP A 189 -13.66 12.87 -1.82
C TRP A 189 -12.87 13.80 -0.89
N VAL A 190 -13.58 14.54 -0.06
CA VAL A 190 -13.02 15.33 1.03
C VAL A 190 -13.04 14.49 2.30
N HIS A 191 -11.86 14.17 2.82
CA HIS A 191 -11.69 13.42 4.05
C HIS A 191 -11.30 14.35 5.19
N ASP A 192 -12.00 14.27 6.33
CA ASP A 192 -11.58 14.97 7.54
C ASP A 192 -10.50 14.17 8.30
N LEU A 193 -9.23 14.49 8.06
CA LEU A 193 -8.13 13.88 8.78
C LEU A 193 -7.99 14.42 10.21
N ALA A 194 -8.46 15.65 10.48
CA ALA A 194 -8.45 16.18 11.83
C ALA A 194 -9.29 15.32 12.78
N ALA A 195 -10.45 14.85 12.28
CA ALA A 195 -11.34 13.92 12.98
C ALA A 195 -10.81 12.48 13.03
N ALA A 196 -9.82 12.12 12.20
CA ALA A 196 -9.20 10.79 12.20
C ALA A 196 -8.13 10.61 13.29
N ARG A 197 -7.75 11.68 13.99
CA ARG A 197 -6.68 11.68 15.00
C ARG A 197 -7.13 11.07 16.32
N SER A 198 -6.30 10.22 16.90
CA SER A 198 -6.56 9.58 18.19
C SER A 198 -5.30 9.41 19.03
N ALA A 199 -5.45 9.58 20.35
CA ALA A 199 -4.41 9.24 21.32
C ALA A 199 -4.22 7.72 21.46
N GLU A 200 -5.22 6.93 21.06
CA GLU A 200 -5.18 5.45 21.09
C GLU A 200 -4.37 4.85 19.94
N PHE A 201 -3.95 5.66 18.96
CA PHE A 201 -3.25 5.16 17.77
C PHE A 201 -2.06 4.24 18.09
N PRO A 202 -1.14 4.58 19.02
CA PRO A 202 -0.05 3.68 19.39
C PRO A 202 -0.53 2.34 19.98
N ASN A 203 -1.62 2.35 20.76
CA ASN A 203 -2.22 1.14 21.33
C ASN A 203 -2.82 0.28 20.21
N TRP A 204 -3.56 0.89 19.28
CA TRP A 204 -4.10 0.21 18.10
C TRP A 204 -3.02 -0.46 17.27
N VAL A 205 -1.88 0.21 17.03
CA VAL A 205 -0.75 -0.39 16.32
C VAL A 205 -0.18 -1.57 17.10
N ALA A 206 0.10 -1.39 18.39
CA ALA A 206 0.68 -2.44 19.23
C ALA A 206 -0.22 -3.68 19.31
N ASP A 207 -1.53 -3.49 19.51
CA ASP A 207 -2.50 -4.57 19.70
C ASP A 207 -2.83 -5.29 18.40
N ASN A 208 -2.71 -4.63 17.24
CA ASN A 208 -3.10 -5.19 15.95
C ASN A 208 -1.94 -5.58 15.04
N THR A 209 -0.69 -5.34 15.43
CA THR A 209 0.46 -5.83 14.67
C THR A 209 0.52 -7.36 14.72
N VAL A 210 0.57 -7.99 13.55
CA VAL A 210 0.72 -9.46 13.46
C VAL A 210 2.20 -9.83 13.54
N PRO A 211 2.58 -10.85 14.33
CA PRO A 211 3.95 -11.35 14.33
C PRO A 211 4.33 -11.81 12.91
N SER A 212 5.53 -11.44 12.44
CA SER A 212 6.00 -11.96 11.16
C SER A 212 6.02 -13.49 11.24
N ARG A 213 5.54 -14.19 10.20
CA ARG A 213 5.71 -15.64 10.07
C ARG A 213 7.18 -15.99 9.75
N ALA A 214 8.13 -15.48 10.51
CA ALA A 214 9.49 -16.00 10.58
C ALA A 214 9.52 -17.26 11.47
N GLY A 215 8.71 -18.26 11.11
CA GLY A 215 8.57 -19.54 11.81
C GLY A 215 8.62 -20.75 10.87
N GLY A 216 9.04 -20.56 9.63
CA GLY A 216 9.35 -21.64 8.71
C GLY A 216 10.61 -22.35 9.18
N ARG A 217 10.43 -23.54 9.75
CA ARG A 217 11.45 -24.55 10.09
C ARG A 217 12.83 -24.21 9.53
N ARG A 218 13.77 -23.91 10.42
CA ARG A 218 15.20 -24.12 10.14
C ARG A 218 15.33 -25.59 9.76
N MET A 219 15.30 -25.91 8.47
CA MET A 219 15.90 -27.14 7.99
C MET A 219 17.35 -27.04 8.43
N VAL A 220 17.64 -27.69 9.55
CA VAL A 220 18.99 -28.08 9.88
C VAL A 220 19.43 -28.85 8.65
N ALA A 221 20.30 -28.25 7.84
CA ALA A 221 21.09 -28.99 6.88
C ALA A 221 21.83 -30.03 7.72
N ARG A 222 21.24 -31.22 7.83
CA ARG A 222 21.96 -32.40 8.28
C ARG A 222 22.97 -32.59 7.18
N GLU A 223 24.20 -32.20 7.46
CA GLU A 223 25.34 -32.47 6.62
C GLU A 223 25.45 -33.98 6.50
N GLU A 224 24.76 -34.54 5.49
CA GLU A 224 25.00 -35.87 5.02
C GLU A 224 26.39 -35.83 4.41
N ARG A 225 27.37 -36.15 5.26
CA ARG A 225 28.74 -36.46 4.85
C ARG A 225 28.66 -37.49 3.72
N HIS A 226 28.87 -37.00 2.50
CA HIS A 226 29.17 -37.82 1.35
C HIS A 226 30.36 -38.71 1.70
N PRO A 227 30.26 -40.05 1.56
CA PRO A 227 31.41 -40.90 1.74
C PRO A 227 32.43 -40.59 0.64
N VAL A 228 33.61 -40.13 1.07
CA VAL A 228 34.79 -39.95 0.22
C VAL A 228 35.15 -41.31 -0.38
N VAL A 229 34.95 -41.47 -1.69
CA VAL A 229 35.42 -42.65 -2.44
C VAL A 229 36.95 -42.59 -2.53
N PRO A 230 37.70 -43.60 -2.05
CA PRO A 230 39.14 -43.60 -2.19
C PRO A 230 39.54 -43.83 -3.65
N ARG A 231 40.33 -42.90 -4.23
CA ARG A 231 40.98 -43.11 -5.52
C ARG A 231 42.04 -44.20 -5.36
N LEU A 232 41.79 -45.39 -5.88
CA LEU A 232 42.84 -46.39 -6.11
C LEU A 232 43.78 -45.85 -7.20
N ARG A 233 45.01 -45.54 -6.79
CA ARG A 233 46.17 -45.60 -7.68
C ARG A 233 46.46 -47.07 -7.90
N ASP A 234 46.50 -47.49 -9.16
CA ASP A 234 47.39 -48.57 -9.51
C ASP A 234 48.05 -48.35 -10.85
N SER A 235 49.32 -48.68 -10.85
CA SER A 235 50.32 -48.33 -11.84
C SER A 235 50.64 -49.52 -12.75
N ALA A 236 50.96 -49.17 -13.99
CA ALA A 236 52.05 -49.75 -14.79
C ALA A 236 51.72 -50.76 -15.91
N ARG A 237 52.28 -50.41 -17.08
CA ARG A 237 52.88 -51.24 -18.15
C ARG A 237 51.96 -51.86 -19.21
N PHE A 238 52.04 -51.34 -20.44
CA PHE A 238 52.72 -52.04 -21.55
C PHE A 238 53.12 -51.06 -22.68
N ARG A 239 54.12 -51.45 -23.47
CA ARG A 239 55.02 -50.65 -24.34
C ARG A 239 54.60 -50.67 -25.84
N PRO A 240 55.31 -49.95 -26.75
CA PRO A 240 54.76 -49.36 -27.99
C PRO A 240 54.95 -50.20 -29.27
N GLY A 241 54.21 -49.84 -30.33
CA GLY A 241 54.39 -50.35 -31.70
C GLY A 241 54.28 -49.24 -32.76
N ARG A 242 55.31 -49.13 -33.60
CA ARG A 242 55.56 -48.18 -34.71
C ARG A 242 54.61 -48.33 -35.92
N ARG A 243 54.40 -47.20 -36.63
CA ARG A 243 54.51 -46.90 -38.09
C ARG A 243 53.39 -45.91 -38.48
N ALA A 244 53.63 -44.67 -38.90
CA ALA A 244 54.36 -44.09 -40.05
C ALA A 244 53.40 -43.63 -41.17
N ASN A 245 53.64 -42.39 -41.63
CA ASN A 245 53.16 -41.70 -42.85
C ASN A 245 51.71 -41.19 -42.86
N ALA A 246 51.35 -40.05 -43.47
CA ALA A 246 52.08 -38.91 -44.07
C ALA A 246 51.03 -37.81 -44.40
N THR A 247 51.45 -36.53 -44.47
CA THR A 247 51.02 -35.44 -45.40
C THR A 247 49.51 -35.13 -45.58
N ALA A 248 49.01 -33.90 -45.75
CA ALA A 248 49.55 -32.56 -45.91
C ALA A 248 48.40 -31.53 -45.68
N GLN A 249 48.79 -30.29 -45.50
CA GLN A 249 47.96 -29.09 -45.42
C GLN A 249 47.08 -28.86 -46.66
N ALA A 250 45.84 -28.40 -46.44
CA ALA A 250 45.25 -27.18 -47.01
C ALA A 250 43.98 -26.84 -46.21
#